data_AF-A0A2V8GCB3-F1
#
_entry.id   AF-A0A2V8GCB3-F1
#
_cell.length_a   1.000
_cell.length_b   1.000
_cell.length_c   1.000
_cell.angle_alpha   90.00
_cell.angle_beta   90.00
_cell.angle_gamma   90.00
#
_symmetry.space_group_name_H-M   'P 1'
#
loop_
_entity.id
_entity.type
_entity.pdbx_description
1 polymer ?
#
loop_
_entity_poly.entity_id
_entity_poly.type
_entity_poly.pdbx_seq_one_letter_code
_entity_poly.pdbx_strand_id
1 'polypeptide(L)'
;MECVILVGLPGAGKTTFYRERFAATHRHVSKDLMPHARQRQEQQDRLVREALAAGASVVVDNTNPAVADRAPIILAAREHGATVVGYYVEASTREAVAR
;
A
#
# COMPACT_ATOMS: atom_id res chain seq x y z
N MET A 1 -3.82 -1.38 15.37
CA MET A 1 -3.59 -0.72 14.06
C MET A 1 -3.00 -1.73 13.10
N GLU A 2 -3.27 -1.57 11.81
CA GLU A 2 -2.75 -2.44 10.75
C GLU A 2 -2.03 -1.62 9.67
N CYS A 3 -0.97 -2.20 9.13
CA CYS A 3 -0.31 -1.72 7.92
C CYS A 3 -0.45 -2.81 6.85
N VAL A 4 -1.38 -2.58 5.93
CA VAL A 4 -1.71 -3.49 4.84
C VAL A 4 -0.87 -3.14 3.62
N ILE A 5 -0.20 -4.14 3.03
CA ILE A 5 0.58 -3.98 1.80
C ILE A 5 -0.11 -4.78 0.71
N LEU A 6 -0.62 -4.10 -0.31
CA LEU A 6 -1.13 -4.76 -1.50
C LEU A 6 0.04 -5.06 -2.46
N VAL A 7 0.06 -6.27 -2.99
CA VAL A 7 1.08 -6.77 -3.92
C VAL A 7 0.37 -7.38 -5.13
N GLY A 8 0.85 -7.09 -6.34
CA GLY A 8 0.29 -7.64 -7.56
C GLY A 8 0.49 -6.74 -8.77
N LEU A 9 0.29 -7.30 -9.97
CA LEU A 9 0.49 -6.61 -11.24
C LEU A 9 -0.33 -5.30 -11.33
N PRO A 10 0.12 -4.27 -12.07
CA PRO A 10 -0.78 -3.22 -12.54
C PRO A 10 -2.01 -3.84 -13.22
N GLY A 11 -3.20 -3.29 -13.02
CA GLY A 11 -4.44 -3.88 -13.55
C GLY A 11 -4.99 -5.12 -12.81
N ALA A 12 -4.26 -5.67 -11.83
CA ALA A 12 -4.71 -6.86 -11.07
C ALA A 12 -5.98 -6.63 -10.22
N GLY A 13 -6.43 -5.38 -10.03
CA GLY A 13 -7.64 -5.06 -9.23
C GLY A 13 -7.36 -4.66 -7.77
N LYS A 14 -6.11 -4.36 -7.41
CA LYS A 14 -5.70 -3.95 -6.06
C LYS A 14 -6.50 -2.74 -5.52
N THR A 15 -6.69 -1.71 -6.34
CA THR A 15 -7.47 -0.53 -5.93
C THR A 15 -8.95 -0.84 -5.73
N THR A 16 -9.53 -1.76 -6.51
CA THR A 16 -10.89 -2.26 -6.28
C THR A 16 -10.97 -3.01 -4.94
N PHE A 17 -10.01 -3.90 -4.68
CA PHE A 17 -9.89 -4.61 -3.41
C PHE A 17 -9.76 -3.64 -2.21
N TYR A 18 -8.95 -2.58 -2.35
CA TYR A 18 -8.87 -1.51 -1.36
C TYR A 18 -10.24 -0.87 -1.10
N ARG A 19 -10.95 -0.46 -2.16
CA ARG A 19 -12.24 0.21 -2.05
C ARG A 19 -13.28 -0.64 -1.33
N GLU A 20 -13.33 -1.93 -1.65
CA GLU A 20 -14.32 -2.85 -1.10
C GLU A 20 -14.04 -3.26 0.35
N ARG A 21 -12.77 -3.37 0.74
CA ARG A 21 -12.40 -3.96 2.05
C ARG A 21 -11.91 -2.96 3.08
N PHE A 22 -11.34 -1.84 2.63
CA PHE A 22 -10.55 -0.98 3.50
C PHE A 22 -10.87 0.51 3.42
N ALA A 23 -11.61 0.98 2.41
CA ALA A 23 -11.90 2.42 2.27
C ALA A 23 -12.59 3.04 3.50
N ALA A 24 -13.41 2.27 4.22
CA ALA A 24 -14.10 2.76 5.42
C ALA A 24 -13.23 2.78 6.68
N THR A 25 -12.09 2.07 6.69
CA THR A 25 -11.34 1.77 7.93
C THR A 25 -9.86 2.10 7.87
N HIS A 26 -9.28 2.25 6.67
CA HIS A 26 -7.86 2.48 6.46
C HIS A 26 -7.61 3.69 5.59
N ARG A 27 -6.57 4.44 5.93
CA ARG A 27 -6.05 5.50 5.04
C ARG A 27 -5.41 4.87 3.81
N HIS A 28 -5.70 5.42 2.63
CA HIS A 28 -5.08 5.02 1.38
C HIS A 28 -3.76 5.75 1.17
N VAL A 29 -2.68 5.01 0.94
CA VAL A 29 -1.41 5.58 0.48
C VAL A 29 -1.02 4.89 -0.83
N SER A 30 -0.93 5.67 -1.90
CA SER A 30 -0.45 5.19 -3.19
C SER A 30 0.37 6.27 -3.90
N LYS A 31 1.51 5.88 -4.46
CA LYS A 31 2.33 6.76 -5.31
C LYS A 31 1.60 7.26 -6.56
N ASP A 32 0.54 6.58 -7.00
CA ASP A 32 -0.28 6.99 -8.14
C ASP A 32 -1.12 8.24 -7.81
N LEU A 33 -1.38 8.48 -6.52
CA LEU A 33 -2.01 9.70 -6.00
C LEU A 33 -1.00 10.85 -5.78
N MET A 34 0.27 10.65 -6.15
CA MET A 34 1.36 11.61 -5.93
C MET A 34 2.08 12.01 -7.23
N PRO A 35 1.36 12.42 -8.30
CA PRO A 35 1.96 12.62 -9.63
C PRO A 35 3.02 13.73 -9.67
N HIS A 36 2.96 14.70 -8.76
CA HIS A 36 3.87 15.86 -8.72
C HIS A 36 4.96 15.76 -7.66
N ALA A 37 5.00 14.67 -6.87
CA ALA A 37 6.02 14.52 -5.84
C ALA A 37 7.37 14.18 -6.46
N ARG A 38 8.39 15.03 -6.21
CA ARG A 38 9.77 14.79 -6.65
C ARG A 38 10.36 13.50 -6.05
N GLN A 39 10.01 13.20 -4.80
CA GLN A 39 10.51 12.04 -4.04
C GLN A 39 9.33 11.18 -3.57
N ARG A 40 8.69 10.46 -4.50
CA ARG A 40 7.48 9.65 -4.23
C ARG A 40 7.67 8.60 -3.13
N GLN A 41 8.86 8.01 -3.00
CA GLN A 41 9.14 7.05 -1.93
C GLN A 41 9.13 7.72 -0.55
N GLU A 42 9.88 8.81 -0.38
CA GLU A 42 9.92 9.55 0.89
C GLU A 42 8.55 10.10 1.27
N GLN A 43 7.79 10.56 0.28
CA GLN A 43 6.41 11.02 0.47
C GLN A 43 5.51 9.89 0.99
N GLN A 44 5.59 8.70 0.39
CA GLN A 44 4.85 7.52 0.86
C GLN A 44 5.25 7.14 2.29
N ASP A 45 6.56 7.03 2.56
CA ASP A 45 7.06 6.64 3.88
C ASP A 45 6.60 7.63 4.95
N ARG A 46 6.61 8.93 4.64
CA ARG A 46 6.10 9.96 5.53
C ARG A 46 4.61 9.81 5.81
N LEU A 47 3.78 9.63 4.79
CA LEU A 47 2.33 9.46 4.97
C LEU A 47 1.97 8.19 5.76
N VAL A 48 2.71 7.10 5.53
CA VAL A 48 2.54 5.86 6.30
C VAL A 48 2.85 6.11 7.77
N ARG A 49 3.99 6.74 8.07
CA ARG A 49 4.39 7.08 9.45
C ARG A 49 3.40 8.02 10.13
N GLU A 50 2.97 9.08 9.44
CA GLU A 50 1.99 10.03 9.97
C GLU A 50 0.65 9.35 10.30
N ALA A 51 0.15 8.45 9.44
CA ALA A 51 -1.08 7.72 9.68
C ALA A 51 -0.96 6.81 10.93
N LEU A 52 0.13 6.06 11.02
CA LEU A 52 0.38 5.14 12.13
C LEU A 52 0.61 5.89 13.45
N ALA A 53 1.37 6.98 13.43
CA ALA A 53 1.57 7.85 14.61
C ALA A 53 0.24 8.45 15.11
N ALA A 54 -0.70 8.71 14.21
CA ALA A 54 -2.04 9.19 14.54
C ALA A 54 -3.01 8.10 15.01
N GLY A 55 -2.56 6.85 15.19
CA GLY A 55 -3.45 5.77 15.63
C GLY A 55 -4.26 5.12 14.51
N ALA A 56 -4.02 5.47 13.24
CA ALA A 56 -4.83 5.02 12.11
C ALA A 56 -4.19 3.83 11.38
N SER A 57 -5.03 2.86 10.96
CA SER A 57 -4.59 1.82 10.04
C SER A 57 -4.41 2.37 8.62
N VAL A 58 -3.50 1.75 7.85
CA VAL A 58 -3.10 2.23 6.52
C VAL A 58 -3.02 1.09 5.51
N VAL A 59 -3.40 1.36 4.27
CA VAL A 59 -3.17 0.47 3.12
C VAL A 59 -2.20 1.14 2.15
N VAL A 60 -1.12 0.44 1.82
CA VAL A 60 -0.19 0.82 0.76
C VAL A 60 -0.53 0.08 -0.53
N ASP A 61 -1.11 0.80 -1.49
CA ASP A 61 -1.60 0.27 -2.77
C ASP A 61 -0.67 0.66 -3.92
N ASN A 62 0.45 -0.06 -4.03
CA ASN A 62 1.35 -0.02 -5.16
C ASN A 62 1.67 -1.45 -5.60
N THR A 63 2.50 -1.64 -6.62
CA THR A 63 2.84 -2.98 -7.12
C THR A 63 3.65 -3.81 -6.11
N ASN A 64 4.57 -3.17 -5.39
CA ASN A 64 5.40 -3.74 -4.32
C ASN A 64 6.02 -5.12 -4.62
N PRO A 65 6.63 -5.33 -5.81
CA PRO A 65 7.05 -6.67 -6.25
C PRO A 65 8.24 -7.19 -5.42
N ALA A 66 9.21 -6.34 -5.09
CA ALA A 66 10.44 -6.77 -4.43
C ALA A 66 10.33 -6.68 -2.91
N VAL A 67 11.15 -7.49 -2.22
CA VAL A 67 11.31 -7.39 -0.76
C VAL A 67 11.84 -6.01 -0.36
N ALA A 68 12.75 -5.44 -1.15
CA ALA A 68 13.31 -4.11 -0.90
C ALA A 68 12.25 -2.99 -0.95
N ASP A 69 11.23 -3.12 -1.80
CA ASP A 69 10.12 -2.15 -1.86
C ASP A 69 9.26 -2.19 -0.59
N ARG A 70 9.11 -3.38 -0.01
CA ARG A 70 8.26 -3.63 1.16
C ARG A 70 8.98 -3.33 2.48
N ALA A 71 10.30 -3.47 2.52
CA ALA A 71 11.09 -3.35 3.75
C ALA A 71 10.88 -2.01 4.49
N PRO A 72 10.87 -0.83 3.83
CA PRO A 72 10.63 0.45 4.51
C PRO A 72 9.23 0.54 5.13
N ILE A 73 8.22 0.00 4.45
CA ILE A 73 6.82 0.00 4.92
C ILE A 73 6.69 -0.90 6.16
N ILE A 74 7.28 -2.10 6.10
CA ILE A 74 7.30 -3.06 7.22
C ILE A 74 8.02 -2.46 8.43
N LEU A 75 9.14 -1.77 8.21
CA LEU A 75 9.87 -1.10 9.28
C LEU A 75 9.01 -0.01 9.95
N ALA A 76 8.40 0.87 9.16
CA ALA A 76 7.52 1.92 9.68
C ALA A 76 6.34 1.36 10.49
N ALA A 77 5.73 0.26 10.03
CA ALA A 77 4.67 -0.44 10.75
C ALA A 77 5.14 -0.95 12.11
N ARG A 78 6.30 -1.61 12.15
CA ARG A 78 6.88 -2.19 13.39
C ARG A 78 7.25 -1.11 14.40
N GLU A 79 7.83 0.01 13.96
CA GLU A 79 8.19 1.13 14.83
C GLU A 79 6.97 1.74 15.56
N HIS A 80 5.77 1.61 14.99
CA HIS A 80 4.52 2.09 15.58
C HIS A 80 3.67 0.95 16.20
N GLY A 81 4.22 -0.27 16.31
CA GLY A 81 3.52 -1.41 16.87
C GLY A 81 2.30 -1.88 16.05
N ALA A 82 2.24 -1.55 14.76
CA ALA A 82 1.14 -1.98 13.88
C ALA A 82 1.37 -3.39 13.35
N THR A 83 0.28 -4.16 13.23
CA THR A 83 0.31 -5.49 12.60
C THR A 83 0.54 -5.33 11.10
N VAL A 84 1.54 -6.02 10.56
CA VAL A 84 1.85 -6.03 9.12
C VAL A 84 1.04 -7.12 8.44
N VAL A 85 0.27 -6.76 7.41
CA VAL A 85 -0.57 -7.69 6.65
C VAL A 85 -0.26 -7.55 5.17
N GLY A 86 -0.01 -8.66 4.48
CA GLY A 86 0.23 -8.68 3.04
C GLY A 86 -0.93 -9.33 2.29
N TYR A 87 -1.45 -8.68 1.25
CA TYR A 87 -2.37 -9.29 0.30
C TYR A 87 -1.72 -9.36 -1.07
N TYR A 88 -1.59 -10.57 -1.59
CA TYR A 88 -1.24 -10.82 -2.98
C TYR A 88 -2.52 -10.94 -3.81
N VAL A 89 -2.73 -10.01 -4.73
CA VAL A 89 -3.87 -10.05 -5.66
C VAL A 89 -3.39 -10.77 -6.92
N GLU A 90 -3.76 -12.03 -7.03
CA GLU A 90 -3.41 -12.89 -8.15
C GLU A 90 -4.20 -12.48 -9.41
N ALA A 91 -3.48 -12.28 -10.51
CA ALA A 91 -4.04 -12.04 -11.83
C ALA A 91 -3.01 -12.49 -12.89
N SER A 92 -3.49 -13.07 -13.99
CA SER A 92 -2.63 -13.30 -15.15
C SER A 92 -2.30 -11.99 -15.86
N THR A 93 -1.18 -11.95 -16.59
CA THR A 93 -0.82 -10.78 -17.42
C THR A 93 -1.89 -10.48 -18.47
N ARG A 94 -2.55 -11.50 -19.01
CA ARG A 94 -3.66 -11.35 -19.96
C ARG A 94 -4.85 -10.62 -19.33
N GLU A 95 -5.26 -11.03 -18.12
CA GLU A 95 -6.36 -10.38 -17.40
C GLU A 95 -6.00 -8.96 -16.96
N ALA A 96 -4.73 -8.74 -16.58
CA ALA A 96 -4.24 -7.44 -16.15
C ALA A 96 -4.20 -6.40 -17.28
N VAL A 97 -3.85 -6.80 -18.50
CA VAL A 97 -3.81 -5.92 -19.69
C VAL A 97 -5.19 -5.71 -20.32
N ALA A 98 -6.13 -6.64 -20.13
CA ALA A 98 -7.48 -6.53 -20.66
C ALA A 98 -8.40 -5.57 -19.86
N ARG A 99 -7.90 -4.98 -18.77
CA ARG A 99 -8.63 -4.07 -17.88
C ARG A 99 -8.06 -2.67 -17.96
#